data_AF-A0A6J8C6J6-F1
#
_entry.id   AF-A0A6J8C6J6-F1
#
_cell.length_a   1.000
_cell.length_b   1.000
_cell.length_c   1.000
_cell.angle_alpha   90.00
_cell.angle_beta   90.00
_cell.angle_gamma   90.00
#
_symmetry.space_group_name_H-M   'P 1'
#
loop_
_entity.id
_entity.type
_entity.pdbx_description
1 polymer ?
#
loop_
_entity_poly.entity_id
_entity_poly.type
_entity_poly.pdbx_seq_one_letter_code
_entity_poly.pdbx_strand_id
1 'polypeptide(L)'
;MSSKTDQTGCSTTLILSSNDNDDEICVVKTLKDYLHLRPDCQGQLLCHLNQNKLTRFQFLDVLRSALNFLSLNPEEFNTHSFRIGAATTAALEGKTDEEIQSMGRWNSYSFKSYIIDIGRCGNFVVRIIGSSLITRASSHSLVRPLGNDLGLHKLGYKLMWAGMSGMSVYNVVPIVENLINCWGLPGAVLLHCGGNDIGLVNCEKLLFDIKFMLDIVARMVNGSKMIFSSILPSLK
;
A
#
# COMPACT_ATOMS: atom_id res chain seq x y z
N MET A 1 10.92 -14.29 -12.87
CA MET A 1 10.34 -13.49 -11.78
C MET A 1 8.91 -13.92 -11.57
N SER A 2 8.62 -14.64 -10.49
CA SER A 2 7.28 -15.06 -10.11
C SER A 2 6.49 -13.85 -9.59
N SER A 3 5.29 -13.63 -10.11
CA SER A 3 4.38 -12.63 -9.55
C SER A 3 3.93 -13.07 -8.15
N LYS A 4 3.82 -12.14 -7.20
CA LYS A 4 3.23 -12.44 -5.88
C LYS A 4 1.78 -12.95 -5.96
N THR A 5 1.09 -12.68 -7.07
CA THR A 5 -0.28 -13.16 -7.34
C THR A 5 -0.33 -14.42 -8.21
N ASP A 6 0.82 -14.93 -8.65
CA ASP A 6 0.91 -16.17 -9.41
C ASP A 6 2.16 -16.94 -8.96
N GLN A 7 2.06 -17.50 -7.75
CA GLN A 7 3.10 -18.35 -7.18
C GLN A 7 3.02 -19.79 -7.71
N THR A 8 1.92 -20.16 -8.36
CA THR A 8 1.60 -21.54 -8.78
C THR A 8 1.54 -21.73 -10.30
N GLY A 9 1.65 -20.67 -11.10
CA GLY A 9 1.49 -20.71 -12.56
C GLY A 9 0.03 -20.83 -13.03
N CYS A 10 -0.94 -20.64 -12.14
CA CYS A 10 -2.36 -20.73 -12.48
C CYS A 10 -2.90 -19.37 -12.92
N SER A 11 -3.26 -19.26 -14.18
CA SER A 11 -4.00 -18.12 -14.72
C SER A 11 -5.29 -17.88 -13.92
N THR A 12 -5.61 -16.62 -13.64
CA THR A 12 -6.89 -16.21 -13.04
C THR A 12 -7.79 -15.60 -14.10
N THR A 13 -9.05 -16.00 -14.12
CA THR A 13 -10.10 -15.36 -14.92
C THR A 13 -10.62 -14.12 -14.21
N LEU A 14 -10.67 -12.99 -14.90
CA LEU A 14 -11.37 -11.78 -14.45
C LEU A 14 -12.72 -11.70 -15.14
N ILE A 15 -13.75 -11.43 -14.35
CA ILE A 15 -15.07 -11.08 -14.88
C ILE A 15 -15.18 -9.57 -14.84
N LEU A 16 -15.40 -8.96 -16.01
CA LEU A 16 -15.67 -7.53 -16.15
C LEU A 16 -17.14 -7.36 -16.48
N SER A 17 -17.83 -6.54 -15.68
CA SER A 17 -19.24 -6.21 -15.93
C SER A 17 -19.32 -4.98 -16.83
N SER A 18 -20.24 -5.03 -17.81
CA SER A 18 -20.58 -3.86 -18.61
C SER A 18 -21.27 -2.82 -17.73
N ASN A 19 -20.97 -1.55 -17.96
CA ASN A 19 -21.79 -0.46 -17.45
C ASN A 19 -22.67 0.04 -18.60
N ASP A 20 -23.96 -0.34 -18.56
CA ASP A 20 -24.91 -0.01 -19.62
C ASP A 20 -25.50 1.41 -19.47
N ASN A 21 -25.20 2.09 -18.36
CA ASN A 21 -25.70 3.44 -18.07
C ASN A 21 -24.78 4.55 -18.55
N ASP A 22 -23.48 4.27 -18.72
CA ASP A 22 -22.49 5.25 -19.14
C ASP A 22 -21.34 4.58 -19.91
N ASP A 23 -21.39 4.81 -21.21
CA ASP A 23 -20.47 4.28 -22.21
C ASP A 23 -19.05 4.86 -22.08
N GLU A 24 -18.89 6.07 -21.53
CA GLU A 24 -17.58 6.73 -21.42
C GLU A 24 -16.73 6.13 -20.30
N ILE A 25 -17.36 5.55 -19.27
CA ILE A 25 -16.69 4.89 -18.14
C ILE A 25 -16.79 3.36 -18.18
N CYS A 26 -17.34 2.79 -19.26
CA CYS A 26 -17.54 1.34 -19.39
C CYS A 26 -16.22 0.61 -19.72
N VAL A 27 -15.66 -0.07 -18.73
CA VAL A 27 -14.40 -0.83 -18.86
C VAL A 27 -14.43 -1.91 -19.95
N VAL A 28 -15.58 -2.54 -20.18
CA VAL A 28 -15.75 -3.57 -21.21
C VAL A 28 -15.62 -2.97 -22.61
N LYS A 29 -16.21 -1.80 -22.83
CA LYS A 29 -16.11 -1.06 -24.10
C LYS A 29 -14.67 -0.60 -24.33
N THR A 30 -14.08 0.10 -23.37
CA THR A 30 -12.68 0.56 -23.45
C THR A 30 -11.71 -0.59 -23.71
N LEU A 31 -11.92 -1.75 -23.06
CA LEU A 31 -11.08 -2.92 -23.28
C LEU A 31 -11.27 -3.51 -24.69
N LYS A 32 -12.49 -3.57 -25.22
CA LYS A 32 -12.73 -4.01 -26.60
C LYS A 32 -12.02 -3.11 -27.62
N ASP A 33 -12.13 -1.80 -27.44
CA ASP A 33 -11.46 -0.82 -28.32
C ASP A 33 -9.94 -0.97 -28.25
N TYR A 34 -9.40 -1.16 -27.04
CA TYR A 34 -7.99 -1.47 -26.86
C TYR A 34 -7.59 -2.76 -27.58
N LEU A 35 -8.38 -3.83 -27.46
CA LEU A 35 -8.08 -5.12 -28.08
C LEU A 35 -8.10 -5.08 -29.62
N HIS A 36 -8.91 -4.20 -30.22
CA HIS A 36 -8.88 -3.99 -31.68
C HIS A 36 -7.56 -3.34 -32.16
N LEU A 37 -6.93 -2.52 -31.32
CA LEU A 37 -5.65 -1.86 -31.62
C LEU A 37 -4.44 -2.66 -31.15
N ARG A 38 -4.65 -3.58 -30.20
CA ARG A 38 -3.60 -4.36 -29.57
C ARG A 38 -2.95 -5.29 -30.61
N PRO A 39 -1.61 -5.29 -30.73
CA PRO A 39 -0.91 -6.27 -31.56
C PRO A 39 -1.23 -7.71 -31.13
N ASP A 40 -1.29 -8.63 -32.09
CA ASP A 40 -1.42 -10.05 -31.81
C ASP A 40 -0.09 -10.62 -31.30
N CYS A 41 0.13 -10.48 -29.99
CA CYS A 41 1.29 -11.01 -29.31
C CYS A 41 0.91 -11.75 -28.02
N GLN A 42 1.64 -12.83 -27.72
CA GLN A 42 1.54 -13.53 -26.45
C GLN A 42 2.15 -12.72 -25.32
N GLY A 43 1.52 -12.75 -24.14
CA GLY A 43 2.07 -12.15 -22.92
C GLY A 43 1.05 -11.35 -22.14
N GLN A 44 1.49 -10.23 -21.58
CA GLN A 44 0.63 -9.37 -20.75
C GLN A 44 -0.46 -8.71 -21.59
N LEU A 45 -1.62 -8.47 -20.95
CA LEU A 45 -2.74 -7.81 -21.59
C LEU A 45 -2.32 -6.42 -22.12
N LEU A 46 -1.68 -5.62 -21.26
CA LEU A 46 -1.17 -4.30 -21.63
C LEU A 46 0.22 -4.40 -22.26
N CYS A 47 0.31 -4.06 -23.55
CA CYS A 47 1.53 -3.98 -24.32
C CYS A 47 1.56 -2.73 -25.23
N HIS A 48 2.76 -2.35 -25.65
CA HIS A 48 3.02 -1.33 -26.65
C HIS A 48 2.75 -1.86 -28.07
N LEU A 49 2.57 -0.97 -29.03
CA LEU A 49 2.40 -1.34 -30.45
C LEU A 49 3.60 -2.13 -31.02
N ASN A 50 4.79 -1.89 -30.49
CA ASN A 50 5.99 -2.68 -30.80
C ASN A 50 6.06 -4.03 -30.05
N GLN A 51 4.95 -4.48 -29.47
CA GLN A 51 4.76 -5.75 -28.76
C GLN A 51 5.50 -5.86 -27.41
N ASN A 52 6.25 -4.85 -27.00
CA ASN A 52 6.89 -4.85 -25.69
C ASN A 52 5.87 -4.72 -24.56
N LYS A 53 6.18 -5.35 -23.43
CA LYS A 53 5.36 -5.28 -22.21
C LYS A 53 5.34 -3.86 -21.65
N LEU A 54 4.18 -3.42 -21.16
CA LEU A 54 4.07 -2.15 -20.45
C LEU A 54 4.72 -2.28 -19.06
N THR A 55 5.71 -1.45 -18.77
CA THR A 55 6.35 -1.44 -17.46
C THR A 55 5.58 -0.60 -16.45
N ARG A 56 5.82 -0.84 -15.15
CA ARG A 56 5.23 -0.03 -14.07
C ARG A 56 5.59 1.46 -14.20
N PHE A 57 6.83 1.77 -14.58
CA PHE A 57 7.28 3.15 -14.77
C PHE A 57 6.52 3.83 -15.89
N GLN A 58 6.40 3.18 -17.05
CA GLN A 58 5.64 3.70 -18.18
C GLN A 58 4.16 3.90 -17.85
N PHE A 59 3.55 2.96 -17.13
CA PHE A 59 2.17 3.13 -16.65
C PHE A 59 2.04 4.34 -15.70
N LEU A 60 2.99 4.52 -14.79
CA LEU A 60 3.00 5.67 -13.88
C LEU A 60 3.19 6.99 -14.64
N ASP A 61 4.01 7.02 -15.67
CA ASP A 61 4.20 8.21 -16.51
C ASP A 61 2.90 8.59 -17.23
N VAL A 62 2.20 7.62 -17.83
CA VAL A 62 0.88 7.84 -18.45
C VAL A 62 -0.12 8.36 -17.42
N LEU A 63 -0.15 7.79 -16.22
CA LEU A 63 -1.00 8.26 -15.12
C LEU A 63 -0.70 9.71 -14.75
N ARG A 64 0.58 10.05 -14.58
CA ARG A 64 1.01 11.42 -14.24
C ARG A 64 0.63 12.41 -15.35
N SER A 65 0.78 12.04 -16.62
CA SER A 65 0.32 12.85 -17.74
C SER A 65 -1.19 13.10 -17.70
N ALA A 66 -2.00 12.07 -17.40
CA ALA A 66 -3.45 12.22 -17.26
C ALA A 66 -3.83 13.12 -16.06
N LEU A 67 -3.17 12.96 -14.92
CA LEU A 67 -3.41 13.79 -13.73
C LEU A 67 -3.06 15.26 -14.00
N ASN A 68 -1.93 15.52 -14.66
CA ASN A 68 -1.54 16.86 -15.08
C ASN A 68 -2.56 17.49 -16.03
N PHE A 69 -3.05 16.72 -17.01
CA PHE A 69 -4.10 17.17 -17.93
C PHE A 69 -5.38 17.58 -17.17
N LEU A 70 -5.71 16.87 -16.09
CA LEU A 70 -6.84 17.17 -15.21
C LEU A 70 -6.54 18.25 -14.15
N SER A 71 -5.36 18.88 -14.16
CA SER A 71 -4.90 19.85 -13.15
C SER A 71 -4.89 19.28 -11.71
N LEU A 72 -4.69 17.97 -11.57
CA LEU A 72 -4.50 17.30 -10.28
C LEU A 72 -3.01 17.16 -9.97
N ASN A 73 -2.64 17.20 -8.68
CA ASN A 73 -1.26 17.03 -8.23
C ASN A 73 -0.81 15.56 -8.44
N PRO A 74 0.13 15.26 -9.36
CA PRO A 74 0.50 13.87 -9.63
C PRO A 74 1.26 13.19 -8.50
N GLU A 75 1.86 13.95 -7.58
CA GLU A 75 2.65 13.40 -6.47
C GLU A 75 1.77 12.79 -5.36
N GLU A 76 0.47 13.06 -5.36
CA GLU A 76 -0.50 12.47 -4.44
C GLU A 76 -1.00 11.09 -4.92
N PHE A 77 -0.62 10.68 -6.13
CA PHE A 77 -1.11 9.44 -6.74
C PHE A 77 0.04 8.54 -7.16
N ASN A 78 -0.16 7.25 -6.96
CA ASN A 78 0.70 6.24 -7.56
C ASN A 78 -0.12 5.00 -7.92
N THR A 79 0.54 3.99 -8.48
CA THR A 79 -0.10 2.73 -8.88
C THR A 79 -0.86 2.02 -7.74
N HIS A 80 -0.51 2.32 -6.50
CA HIS A 80 -1.10 1.72 -5.31
C HIS A 80 -2.38 2.44 -4.86
N SER A 81 -2.56 3.72 -5.23
CA SER A 81 -3.80 4.48 -5.01
C SER A 81 -5.02 3.77 -5.59
N PHE A 82 -4.88 3.06 -6.71
CA PHE A 82 -5.97 2.25 -7.29
C PHE A 82 -6.43 1.11 -6.38
N ARG A 83 -5.49 0.42 -5.72
CA ARG A 83 -5.83 -0.67 -4.78
C ARG A 83 -6.54 -0.14 -3.55
N ILE A 84 -6.12 1.02 -3.08
CA ILE A 84 -6.72 1.74 -1.96
C ILE A 84 -8.16 2.14 -2.30
N GLY A 85 -8.34 2.82 -3.44
CA GLY A 85 -9.66 3.23 -3.92
C GLY A 85 -10.60 2.04 -4.07
N ALA A 86 -10.17 0.99 -4.78
CA ALA A 86 -11.00 -0.19 -5.00
C ALA A 86 -11.40 -0.91 -3.70
N ALA A 87 -10.45 -1.14 -2.78
CA ALA A 87 -10.76 -1.77 -1.49
C ALA A 87 -11.69 -0.91 -0.65
N THR A 88 -11.46 0.41 -0.64
CA THR A 88 -12.28 1.37 0.11
C THR A 88 -13.70 1.43 -0.44
N THR A 89 -13.87 1.56 -1.76
CA THR A 89 -15.20 1.55 -2.40
C THR A 89 -15.95 0.27 -2.11
N ALA A 90 -15.32 -0.89 -2.25
CA ALA A 90 -15.97 -2.17 -1.95
C ALA A 90 -16.42 -2.25 -0.48
N ALA A 91 -15.61 -1.77 0.45
CA ALA A 91 -15.99 -1.71 1.87
C ALA A 91 -17.18 -0.76 2.12
N LEU A 92 -17.23 0.39 1.44
CA LEU A 92 -18.32 1.36 1.55
C LEU A 92 -19.63 0.84 0.95
N GLU A 93 -19.54 0.01 -0.09
CA GLU A 93 -20.68 -0.73 -0.64
C GLU A 93 -21.15 -1.87 0.26
N GLY A 94 -20.50 -2.09 1.41
CA GLY A 94 -20.88 -3.11 2.38
C GLY A 94 -20.45 -4.53 1.99
N LYS A 95 -19.47 -4.67 1.09
CA LYS A 95 -18.90 -5.97 0.72
C LYS A 95 -18.24 -6.65 1.92
N THR A 96 -18.34 -7.97 1.99
CA THR A 96 -17.69 -8.75 3.06
C THR A 96 -16.17 -8.79 2.86
N ASP A 97 -15.44 -9.12 3.92
CA ASP A 97 -13.98 -9.28 3.85
C ASP A 97 -13.57 -10.30 2.76
N GLU A 98 -14.31 -11.40 2.61
CA GLU A 98 -14.08 -12.44 1.61
C GLU A 98 -14.33 -11.94 0.19
N GLU A 99 -15.38 -11.13 -0.01
CA GLU A 99 -15.67 -10.51 -1.31
C GLU A 99 -14.55 -9.54 -1.69
N ILE A 100 -14.11 -8.67 -0.77
CA ILE A 100 -13.03 -7.71 -1.02
C ILE A 100 -11.71 -8.44 -1.31
N GLN A 101 -11.40 -9.51 -0.57
CA GLN A 101 -10.23 -10.36 -0.82
C GLN A 101 -10.25 -10.97 -2.22
N SER A 102 -11.39 -11.54 -2.61
CA SER A 102 -11.59 -12.11 -3.93
C SER A 102 -11.40 -11.05 -5.03
N MET A 103 -12.05 -9.89 -4.89
CA MET A 103 -12.01 -8.80 -5.87
C MET A 103 -10.59 -8.27 -6.10
N GLY A 104 -9.80 -8.05 -5.06
CA GLY A 104 -8.43 -7.55 -5.19
C GLY A 104 -7.34 -8.63 -5.18
N ARG A 105 -7.73 -9.91 -5.20
CA ARG A 105 -6.84 -11.09 -5.23
C ARG A 105 -5.85 -11.10 -4.06
N TRP A 106 -6.36 -10.83 -2.87
CA TRP A 106 -5.58 -10.91 -1.64
C TRP A 106 -5.73 -12.28 -1.01
N ASN A 107 -4.61 -13.00 -0.87
CA ASN A 107 -4.56 -14.29 -0.16
C ASN A 107 -4.52 -14.12 1.37
N SER A 108 -4.63 -12.90 1.87
CA SER A 108 -4.56 -12.57 3.30
C SER A 108 -5.34 -11.31 3.59
N TYR A 109 -5.53 -11.00 4.88
CA TYR A 109 -6.20 -9.77 5.32
C TYR A 109 -5.38 -8.48 5.10
N SER A 110 -4.31 -8.52 4.31
CA SER A 110 -3.52 -7.34 3.94
C SER A 110 -4.34 -6.23 3.27
N PHE A 111 -5.47 -6.55 2.63
CA PHE A 111 -6.36 -5.55 2.04
C PHE A 111 -6.96 -4.57 3.06
N LYS A 112 -7.06 -4.95 4.32
CA LYS A 112 -7.64 -4.09 5.37
C LYS A 112 -6.83 -2.83 5.62
N SER A 113 -5.52 -2.83 5.33
CA SER A 113 -4.71 -1.61 5.38
C SER A 113 -4.94 -0.67 4.20
N TYR A 114 -5.65 -1.13 3.16
CA TYR A 114 -6.02 -0.34 1.99
C TYR A 114 -7.41 0.30 2.10
N ILE A 115 -8.23 -0.10 3.08
CA ILE A 115 -9.55 0.48 3.31
C ILE A 115 -9.40 1.78 4.10
N ILE A 116 -9.75 2.91 3.49
CA ILE A 116 -9.88 4.18 4.17
C ILE A 116 -11.31 4.30 4.71
N ASP A 117 -11.46 4.28 6.03
CA ASP A 117 -12.70 4.79 6.63
C ASP A 117 -12.85 6.29 6.32
N ILE A 118 -13.79 6.64 5.44
CA ILE A 118 -14.20 8.02 5.08
C ILE A 118 -15.40 8.51 5.90
N GLY A 119 -15.96 7.68 6.81
CA GLY A 119 -17.23 7.92 7.48
C GLY A 119 -17.17 8.28 8.96
N ARG A 120 -16.09 7.97 9.69
CA ARG A 120 -15.93 8.39 11.10
C ARG A 120 -14.47 8.64 11.46
N CYS A 121 -14.01 9.89 11.37
CA CYS A 121 -12.70 10.26 11.90
C CYS A 121 -12.83 11.29 13.01
N GLY A 122 -12.47 10.89 14.23
CA GLY A 122 -11.64 11.76 15.05
C GLY A 122 -10.30 11.94 14.32
N ASN A 123 -9.87 13.18 14.17
CA ASN A 123 -8.83 13.62 13.23
C ASN A 123 -7.40 13.13 13.53
N PHE A 124 -7.19 12.16 14.43
CA PHE A 124 -5.85 11.74 14.86
C PHE A 124 -5.48 10.35 14.33
N VAL A 125 -4.75 10.32 13.23
CA VAL A 125 -4.20 9.09 12.64
C VAL A 125 -2.88 8.71 13.30
N VAL A 126 -2.75 7.46 13.74
CA VAL A 126 -1.51 6.86 14.23
C VAL A 126 -1.01 5.86 13.18
N ARG A 127 0.18 6.07 12.63
CA ARG A 127 0.79 5.19 11.63
C ARG A 127 1.92 4.36 12.25
N ILE A 128 1.75 3.04 12.30
CA ILE A 128 2.75 2.09 12.78
C ILE A 128 3.53 1.55 11.59
N ILE A 129 4.82 1.84 11.53
CA ILE A 129 5.72 1.46 10.43
C ILE A 129 6.75 0.47 10.97
N GLY A 130 6.93 -0.67 10.32
CA GLY A 130 7.99 -1.58 10.73
C GLY A 130 8.18 -2.81 9.87
N SER A 131 8.96 -3.74 10.41
CA SER A 131 9.33 -4.99 9.73
C SER A 131 8.18 -6.01 9.68
N SER A 132 8.52 -7.28 9.43
CA SER A 132 7.59 -8.42 9.52
C SER A 132 6.94 -8.56 10.90
N LEU A 133 7.54 -8.00 11.97
CA LEU A 133 6.90 -7.99 13.29
C LEU A 133 5.61 -7.15 13.27
N ILE A 134 5.62 -5.99 12.62
CA ILE A 134 4.43 -5.15 12.47
C ILE A 134 3.40 -5.82 11.56
N THR A 135 3.83 -6.52 10.51
CA THR A 135 2.94 -7.33 9.67
C THR A 135 2.22 -8.40 10.50
N ARG A 136 2.96 -9.12 11.36
CA ARG A 136 2.40 -10.12 12.26
C ARG A 136 1.48 -9.49 13.30
N ALA A 137 1.89 -8.38 13.92
CA ALA A 137 1.10 -7.67 14.91
C ALA A 137 -0.26 -7.21 14.34
N SER A 138 -0.26 -6.66 13.13
CA SER A 138 -1.50 -6.30 12.41
C SER A 138 -2.35 -7.54 12.10
N SER A 139 -1.73 -8.63 11.64
CA SER A 139 -2.49 -9.87 11.39
C SER A 139 -3.12 -10.42 12.67
N HIS A 140 -2.42 -10.31 13.80
CA HIS A 140 -2.93 -10.73 15.10
C HIS A 140 -3.98 -9.76 15.67
N SER A 141 -3.94 -8.46 15.39
CA SER A 141 -4.96 -7.51 15.88
C SER A 141 -6.31 -7.76 15.22
N LEU A 142 -6.32 -8.21 13.97
CA LEU A 142 -7.55 -8.51 13.22
C LEU A 142 -8.43 -9.58 13.84
N VAL A 143 -7.83 -10.54 14.56
CA VAL A 143 -8.56 -11.64 15.21
C VAL A 143 -8.90 -11.34 16.68
N ARG A 144 -8.57 -10.15 17.19
CA ARG A 144 -8.86 -9.74 18.57
C ARG A 144 -10.25 -9.09 18.66
N PRO A 145 -10.93 -9.17 19.82
CA PRO A 145 -12.26 -8.58 20.01
C PRO A 145 -12.35 -7.07 19.73
N LEU A 146 -11.22 -6.36 19.85
CA LEU A 146 -11.15 -4.91 19.65
C LEU A 146 -10.87 -4.51 18.19
N GLY A 147 -10.72 -5.47 17.28
CA GLY A 147 -10.48 -5.22 15.86
C GLY A 147 -9.08 -4.70 15.53
N ASN A 148 -8.88 -4.36 14.26
CA ASN A 148 -7.58 -4.00 13.69
C ASN A 148 -6.94 -2.79 14.39
N ASP A 149 -7.76 -1.86 14.85
CA ASP A 149 -7.34 -0.59 15.43
C ASP A 149 -7.20 -0.65 16.96
N LEU A 150 -7.32 -1.84 17.56
CA LEU A 150 -7.21 -2.08 18.99
C LEU A 150 -8.27 -1.30 19.80
N GLY A 151 -9.42 -0.98 19.18
CA GLY A 151 -10.50 -0.24 19.81
C GLY A 151 -10.21 1.26 19.96
N LEU A 152 -9.12 1.76 19.37
CA LEU A 152 -8.72 3.16 19.46
C LEU A 152 -9.70 4.12 18.75
N HIS A 153 -10.51 3.63 17.80
CA HIS A 153 -11.60 4.38 17.18
C HIS A 153 -12.58 4.93 18.23
N LYS A 154 -12.81 4.19 19.33
CA LYS A 154 -13.68 4.62 20.43
C LYS A 154 -13.16 5.86 21.15
N LEU A 155 -11.86 6.10 21.04
CA LEU A 155 -11.15 7.25 21.60
C LEU A 155 -10.87 8.33 20.54
N GLY A 156 -11.40 8.19 19.32
CA GLY A 156 -11.20 9.14 18.22
C GLY A 156 -9.85 9.02 17.50
N TYR A 157 -9.16 7.89 17.65
CA TYR A 157 -7.89 7.61 16.98
C TYR A 157 -8.08 6.57 15.88
N LYS A 158 -7.40 6.76 14.74
CA LYS A 158 -7.37 5.78 13.65
C LYS A 158 -5.99 5.17 13.54
N LEU A 159 -5.88 3.86 13.72
CA LEU A 159 -4.61 3.14 13.62
C LEU A 159 -4.38 2.60 12.20
N MET A 160 -3.21 2.87 11.63
CA MET A 160 -2.81 2.35 10.32
C MET A 160 -1.51 1.55 10.42
N TRP A 161 -1.53 0.32 9.92
CA TRP A 161 -0.39 -0.59 9.97
C TRP A 161 0.34 -0.63 8.63
N ALA A 162 1.65 -0.37 8.66
CA ALA A 162 2.56 -0.45 7.52
C ALA A 162 3.74 -1.39 7.85
N GLY A 163 3.48 -2.70 7.73
CA GLY A 163 4.49 -3.75 7.96
C GLY A 163 5.14 -4.24 6.66
N MET A 164 6.46 -4.16 6.55
CA MET A 164 7.24 -4.52 5.38
C MET A 164 8.24 -5.64 5.71
N SER A 165 8.15 -6.76 4.99
CA SER A 165 9.10 -7.86 5.15
C SER A 165 10.51 -7.45 4.74
N GLY A 166 11.51 -7.81 5.54
CA GLY A 166 12.92 -7.51 5.26
C GLY A 166 13.29 -6.02 5.40
N MET A 167 12.45 -5.20 6.03
CA MET A 167 12.75 -3.78 6.22
C MET A 167 14.03 -3.60 7.06
N SER A 168 15.04 -2.96 6.46
CA SER A 168 16.27 -2.49 7.12
C SER A 168 16.15 -1.01 7.48
N VAL A 169 17.08 -0.50 8.30
CA VAL A 169 17.18 0.93 8.61
C VAL A 169 17.30 1.78 7.34
N TYR A 170 18.06 1.30 6.34
CA TYR A 170 18.30 2.00 5.08
C TYR A 170 17.03 2.22 4.23
N ASN A 171 16.01 1.37 4.39
CA ASN A 171 14.78 1.44 3.61
C ASN A 171 13.71 2.31 4.27
N VAL A 172 13.91 2.78 5.51
CA VAL A 172 12.87 3.49 6.27
C VAL A 172 12.51 4.82 5.62
N VAL A 173 13.49 5.64 5.27
CA VAL A 173 13.26 6.98 4.70
C VAL A 173 12.39 6.92 3.44
N PRO A 174 12.74 6.16 2.38
CA PRO A 174 11.92 6.10 1.17
C PRO A 174 10.53 5.48 1.42
N ILE A 175 10.41 4.59 2.42
CA ILE A 175 9.12 4.05 2.85
C ILE A 175 8.25 5.13 3.47
N VAL A 176 8.80 5.91 4.41
CA VAL A 176 8.07 6.97 5.11
C VAL A 176 7.64 8.04 4.12
N GLU A 177 8.52 8.44 3.21
CA GLU A 177 8.24 9.40 2.15
C GLU A 177 7.03 8.95 1.31
N ASN A 178 7.07 7.72 0.81
CA ASN A 178 5.98 7.16 0.02
C ASN A 178 4.66 7.11 0.83
N LEU A 179 4.72 6.76 2.12
CA LEU A 179 3.53 6.75 2.97
C LEU A 179 2.97 8.15 3.20
N ILE A 180 3.81 9.18 3.35
CA ILE A 180 3.36 10.58 3.46
C ILE A 180 2.73 11.02 2.14
N ASN A 181 3.36 10.72 1.00
CA ASN A 181 2.83 11.11 -0.31
C ASN A 181 1.49 10.43 -0.61
N CYS A 182 1.30 9.17 -0.20
CA CYS A 182 0.05 8.44 -0.42
C CYS A 182 -1.09 8.88 0.52
N TRP A 183 -0.76 9.27 1.74
CA TRP A 183 -1.72 9.26 2.85
C TRP A 183 -1.66 10.50 3.74
N GLY A 184 -0.88 11.50 3.36
CA GLY A 184 -0.60 12.68 4.16
C GLY A 184 0.18 12.41 5.45
N LEU A 185 0.42 13.49 6.18
CA LEU A 185 1.05 13.50 7.49
C LEU A 185 0.09 12.94 8.55
N PRO A 186 0.48 11.92 9.33
CA PRO A 186 -0.33 11.39 10.42
C PRO A 186 -0.20 12.27 11.68
N GLY A 187 -1.11 12.12 12.65
CA GLY A 187 -0.97 12.76 13.96
C GLY A 187 0.18 12.16 14.79
N ALA A 188 0.47 10.87 14.59
CA ALA A 188 1.63 10.21 15.17
C ALA A 188 2.22 9.11 14.27
N VAL A 189 3.53 8.88 14.40
CA VAL A 189 4.27 7.78 13.77
C VAL A 189 4.96 6.94 14.85
N LEU A 190 4.72 5.64 14.83
CA LEU A 190 5.48 4.65 15.61
C LEU A 190 6.36 3.85 14.65
N LEU A 191 7.68 3.93 14.82
CA LEU A 191 8.64 3.24 13.98
C LEU A 191 9.30 2.07 14.74
N HIS A 192 9.28 0.89 14.12
CA HIS A 192 9.95 -0.32 14.60
C HIS A 192 10.86 -0.91 13.51
N CYS A 193 12.17 -0.68 13.60
CA CYS A 193 13.16 -1.20 12.65
C CYS A 193 14.51 -1.47 13.32
N GLY A 194 15.43 -2.13 12.59
CA GLY A 194 16.80 -2.41 13.05
C GLY A 194 17.08 -3.88 13.37
N GLY A 195 16.06 -4.69 13.64
CA GLY A 195 16.25 -6.12 13.95
C GLY A 195 16.92 -6.92 12.82
N ASN A 196 16.68 -6.55 11.56
CA ASN A 196 17.28 -7.20 10.40
C ASN A 196 18.74 -6.77 10.15
N ASP A 197 19.19 -5.70 10.80
CA ASP A 197 20.51 -5.11 10.62
C ASP A 197 21.50 -5.57 11.71
N ILE A 198 21.00 -6.18 12.79
CA ILE A 198 21.82 -6.77 13.87
C ILE A 198 22.71 -7.85 13.29
N GLY A 199 24.03 -7.72 13.53
CA GLY A 199 25.04 -8.68 13.09
C GLY A 199 25.49 -8.49 11.63
N LEU A 200 24.87 -7.59 10.86
CA LEU A 200 25.33 -7.21 9.52
C LEU A 200 26.37 -6.09 9.56
N VAL A 201 26.19 -5.15 10.49
CA VAL A 201 27.13 -4.07 10.79
C VAL A 201 27.44 -4.05 12.29
N ASN A 202 28.54 -3.41 12.67
CA ASN A 202 28.86 -3.27 14.09
C ASN A 202 27.81 -2.39 14.81
N CYS A 203 27.68 -2.58 16.12
CA CYS A 203 26.64 -1.91 16.92
C CYS A 203 26.76 -0.38 16.90
N GLU A 204 27.99 0.16 16.87
CA GLU A 204 28.22 1.61 16.82
C GLU A 204 27.71 2.23 15.52
N LYS A 205 28.01 1.57 14.39
CA LYS A 205 27.53 1.97 13.07
C LYS A 205 26.02 1.83 12.96
N LEU A 206 25.44 0.74 13.47
CA LEU A 206 23.99 0.57 13.49
C LEU A 206 23.31 1.68 14.30
N LEU A 207 23.85 2.00 15.47
CA LEU A 207 23.33 3.06 16.32
C LEU A 207 23.42 4.43 15.63
N PHE A 208 24.53 4.70 14.94
CA PHE A 208 24.69 5.90 14.14
C PHE A 208 23.65 5.98 13.02
N ASP A 209 23.47 4.89 12.27
CA ASP A 209 22.53 4.85 11.14
C ASP A 209 21.07 5.00 11.60
N ILE A 210 20.71 4.41 12.73
CA ILE A 210 19.38 4.60 13.33
C ILE A 210 19.18 6.06 13.73
N LYS A 211 20.14 6.68 14.42
CA LYS A 211 20.04 8.09 14.83
C LYS A 211 19.91 9.01 13.61
N PHE A 212 20.71 8.78 12.59
CA PHE A 212 20.68 9.57 11.36
C PHE A 212 19.34 9.41 10.63
N MET A 213 18.84 8.19 10.51
CA MET A 213 17.52 7.91 9.94
C MET A 213 16.40 8.59 10.74
N LEU A 214 16.45 8.53 12.07
CA LEU A 214 15.45 9.16 12.93
C LEU A 214 15.43 10.68 12.78
N ASP A 215 16.59 11.32 12.62
CA ASP A 215 16.67 12.76 12.36
C ASP A 215 16.02 13.13 11.02
N ILE A 216 16.28 12.36 9.97
CA ILE A 216 15.63 12.58 8.66
C ILE A 216 14.12 12.40 8.77
N VAL A 217 13.66 11.29 9.37
CA VAL A 217 12.23 11.01 9.50
C VAL A 217 11.54 12.08 10.35
N ALA A 218 12.14 12.53 11.46
CA ALA A 218 11.58 13.59 12.30
C ALA A 218 11.34 14.88 11.51
N ARG A 219 12.26 15.24 10.59
CA ARG A 219 12.09 16.39 9.70
C ARG A 219 10.97 16.19 8.67
N MET A 220 10.83 14.97 8.14
CA MET A 220 9.75 14.63 7.20
C MET A 220 8.37 14.66 7.85
N VAL A 221 8.26 14.25 9.12
CA VAL A 221 6.99 14.21 9.86
C VAL A 221 6.82 15.39 10.82
N ASN A 222 7.33 16.56 10.45
CA ASN A 222 7.23 17.76 11.28
C ASN A 222 5.76 18.08 11.61
N GLY A 223 5.45 18.24 12.91
CA GLY A 223 4.09 18.39 13.41
C GLY A 223 3.40 17.09 13.85
N SER A 224 3.93 15.92 13.47
CA SER A 224 3.51 14.62 13.98
C SER A 224 4.27 14.25 15.26
N LYS A 225 3.63 13.52 16.18
CA LYS A 225 4.34 12.88 17.29
C LYS A 225 5.11 11.66 16.77
N MET A 226 6.43 11.60 16.97
CA MET A 226 7.24 10.46 16.54
C MET A 226 7.69 9.62 17.73
N ILE A 227 7.58 8.29 17.62
CA ILE A 227 8.06 7.31 18.59
C ILE A 227 8.90 6.28 17.84
N PHE A 228 10.09 5.99 18.35
CA PHE A 228 10.89 4.84 17.92
C PHE A 228 10.87 3.78 19.02
N SER A 229 10.41 2.57 18.69
CA SER A 229 10.45 1.45 19.65
C SER A 229 11.85 0.86 19.74
N SER A 230 12.23 0.34 20.90
CA SER A 230 13.46 -0.44 21.05
C SER A 230 13.51 -1.62 20.08
N ILE A 231 14.72 -1.97 19.63
CA ILE A 231 14.91 -3.16 18.81
C ILE A 231 14.66 -4.38 19.70
N LEU A 232 13.67 -5.19 19.34
CA LEU A 232 13.40 -6.42 20.03
C LEU A 232 14.42 -7.47 19.58
N PRO A 233 15.18 -8.10 20.49
CA PRO A 233 16.09 -9.16 20.13
C PRO A 233 15.29 -10.34 19.57
N SER A 234 15.74 -10.92 18.45
CA SER A 234 15.14 -12.14 17.94
C SER A 234 15.47 -13.28 18.91
N LEU A 235 14.46 -13.87 19.55
CA LEU A 235 14.59 -15.19 20.15
C LEU A 235 14.81 -16.18 19.01
N LYS A 236 16.06 -16.61 18.82
CA LYS A 236 16.35 -17.82 18.04
C LYS A 236 16.01 -19.04 18.89
#